data_AF-A0A6V7PT14-F1
#
_entry.id   AF-A0A6V7PT14-F1
#
_cell.length_a   1.000
_cell.length_b   1.000
_cell.length_c   1.000
_cell.angle_alpha   90.00
_cell.angle_beta   90.00
_cell.angle_gamma   90.00
#
_symmetry.space_group_name_H-M   'P 1'
#
loop_
_entity.id
_entity.type
_entity.pdbx_description
1 polymer ?
#
loop_
_entity_poly.entity_id
_entity_poly.type
_entity_poly.pdbx_seq_one_letter_code
_entity_poly.pdbx_strand_id
1 'polypeptide(L)'
;MQRVGSGSTTSGSTRPRKEKRLSYVLNDADDTKVNDAVLTGSTLVSCSSDTTLKTWNSLSDGACTSTLRQHSDYVNCLATAVKNSNIIASGGLGGEVFIWDIDAAVIPVAKSVEPMEDDYSNENYRQPLASSHCSSTSSNVSVYNTEPHYCYSPVAVKGHKESVYALAMNESGTVLVSGGTEKVIRVWDPRTGSKNMKLQGHTDNIRTLLLDSTGRYCLSGSSDSMIRLWDLGQQRCIHSYAVHTDSVWALASTPNFTHVYSGGRDLSLCLTDLSTRESLVLCTKEHSILQLVLQDETIWVATTDSSVQGWPADGHNFQKDFGKGGSFVAGNLSSTRASASLEGTASAPVHKESSFTIPGSPVIIQHEILNNRRRVLTKDSAGSVKLWEITSGAVIEDYGKVSFDKKKEELFEMINLAQETLRGLLACWLTNKRLRCELQASTKDDGSIGKDVTNRNVFHSRVEFDDRDNIDDTTVLPPFDFSTVSPPSIVTEGSCGVPWRKKITDLVGTEDEKDLPWWCIDCVLNGRLPPRDHIK
;
A
#
# COMPACT_ATOMS: atom_id res chain seq x y z
N MET A 1 -35.48 24.75 -54.05
CA MET A 1 -34.20 24.54 -54.76
C MET A 1 -33.08 25.13 -53.92
N GLN A 2 -32.42 24.27 -53.15
CA GLN A 2 -31.21 24.58 -52.38
C GLN A 2 -29.96 24.26 -53.23
N ARG A 3 -28.94 25.12 -53.14
CA ARG A 3 -27.49 24.81 -53.26
C ARG A 3 -26.74 25.97 -52.61
N VAL A 4 -26.22 25.82 -51.39
CA VAL A 4 -24.92 25.24 -50.96
C VAL A 4 -23.74 26.17 -51.28
N GLY A 5 -23.04 26.55 -50.22
CA GLY A 5 -21.75 27.25 -50.22
C GLY A 5 -21.21 27.42 -48.79
N SER A 6 -20.87 26.30 -48.13
CA SER A 6 -20.19 26.29 -46.83
C SER A 6 -18.67 26.19 -47.02
N GLY A 7 -17.95 27.22 -46.61
CA GLY A 7 -16.49 27.17 -46.45
C GLY A 7 -16.14 26.58 -45.09
N SER A 8 -15.55 25.39 -45.08
CA SER A 8 -15.01 24.72 -43.89
C SER A 8 -13.53 25.06 -43.70
N THR A 9 -13.21 25.91 -42.73
CA THR A 9 -11.87 25.98 -42.14
C THR A 9 -11.80 25.01 -40.97
N THR A 10 -11.17 23.86 -41.19
CA THR A 10 -10.79 22.91 -40.14
C THR A 10 -9.58 23.46 -39.38
N SER A 11 -9.80 24.15 -38.27
CA SER A 11 -8.78 24.32 -37.23
C SER A 11 -8.90 23.13 -36.27
N GLY A 12 -8.01 22.16 -36.42
CA GLY A 12 -7.86 21.06 -35.46
C GLY A 12 -7.47 21.60 -34.09
N SER A 13 -8.44 21.63 -33.18
CA SER A 13 -8.22 21.89 -31.76
C SER A 13 -7.64 20.63 -31.12
N THR A 14 -6.30 20.50 -31.12
CA THR A 14 -5.61 19.57 -30.22
C THR A 14 -5.68 20.11 -28.80
N ARG A 15 -6.68 19.64 -28.04
CA ARG A 15 -6.77 19.89 -26.59
C ARG A 15 -5.59 19.19 -25.89
N PRO A 16 -4.79 19.86 -25.06
CA PRO A 16 -3.78 19.19 -24.25
C PRO A 16 -4.48 18.24 -23.28
N ARG A 17 -4.10 16.96 -23.32
CA ARG A 17 -4.62 15.91 -22.43
C ARG A 17 -4.07 16.19 -21.03
N LYS A 18 -5.00 16.44 -20.12
CA LYS A 18 -4.78 16.89 -18.74
C LYS A 18 -3.93 15.91 -17.94
N GLU A 19 -3.15 16.46 -17.01
CA GLU A 19 -2.44 15.73 -15.98
C GLU A 19 -3.45 14.92 -15.15
N LYS A 20 -3.39 13.59 -15.26
CA LYS A 20 -4.17 12.68 -14.43
C LYS A 20 -3.21 12.01 -13.46
N ARG A 21 -3.09 12.59 -12.28
CA ARG A 21 -2.44 11.94 -11.13
C ARG A 21 -3.48 11.06 -10.47
N LEU A 22 -3.39 9.75 -10.67
CA LEU A 22 -4.30 8.76 -10.09
C LEU A 22 -3.49 7.94 -9.10
N SER A 23 -3.43 8.36 -7.84
CA SER A 23 -2.83 7.56 -6.77
C SER A 23 -3.95 6.79 -6.07
N TYR A 24 -3.84 5.46 -6.09
CA TYR A 24 -4.70 4.59 -5.31
C TYR A 24 -3.96 4.24 -4.02
N VAL A 25 -4.49 4.67 -2.88
CA VAL A 25 -4.04 4.18 -1.57
C VAL A 25 -4.89 2.95 -1.26
N LEU A 26 -4.45 1.78 -1.71
CA LEU A 26 -5.02 0.51 -1.26
C LEU A 26 -4.33 0.13 0.06
N ASN A 27 -5.08 0.22 1.15
CA ASN A 27 -4.75 -0.49 2.38
C ASN A 27 -5.23 -1.94 2.21
N ASP A 28 -4.30 -2.89 2.14
CA ASP A 28 -4.32 -4.08 2.98
C ASP A 28 -3.04 -4.93 2.81
N ALA A 29 -2.79 -5.71 3.87
CA ALA A 29 -1.72 -6.65 4.15
C ALA A 29 -0.92 -7.21 2.95
N ASP A 30 0.18 -6.53 2.63
CA ASP A 30 1.52 -7.06 2.42
C ASP A 30 2.43 -5.84 2.17
N ASP A 31 3.75 -5.98 2.28
CA ASP A 31 4.77 -4.92 2.25
C ASP A 31 4.91 -4.19 0.86
N THR A 32 3.80 -4.05 0.12
CA THR A 32 3.73 -3.60 -1.29
C THR A 32 2.71 -2.48 -1.51
N LYS A 33 2.67 -1.50 -0.61
CA LYS A 33 1.80 -0.33 -0.74
C LYS A 33 2.19 0.53 -1.94
N VAL A 34 1.23 0.86 -2.80
CA VAL A 34 1.41 1.86 -3.87
C VAL A 34 1.42 3.25 -3.24
N ASN A 35 2.53 3.99 -3.42
CA ASN A 35 2.74 5.30 -2.81
C ASN A 35 2.33 6.45 -3.74
N ASP A 36 2.54 6.31 -5.05
CA ASP A 36 2.13 7.30 -6.06
C ASP A 36 1.87 6.60 -7.41
N ALA A 37 1.06 7.25 -8.25
CA ALA A 37 0.83 6.79 -9.61
C ALA A 37 0.47 7.93 -10.56
N VAL A 38 1.04 7.85 -11.77
CA VAL A 38 0.93 8.88 -12.81
C VAL A 38 0.53 8.23 -14.13
N LEU A 39 -0.31 8.93 -14.90
CA LEU A 39 -0.69 8.50 -16.24
C LEU A 39 0.16 9.23 -17.29
N THR A 40 0.87 8.48 -18.12
CA THR A 40 1.71 9.00 -19.19
C THR A 40 1.23 8.48 -20.55
N GLY A 41 0.51 9.33 -21.28
CA GLY A 41 -0.15 8.92 -22.52
C GLY A 41 -1.22 7.85 -22.28
N SER A 42 -0.91 6.60 -22.67
CA SER A 42 -1.74 5.39 -22.45
C SER A 42 -1.18 4.44 -21.41
N THR A 43 -0.06 4.76 -20.77
CA THR A 43 0.60 3.90 -19.79
C THR A 43 0.38 4.49 -18.41
N LEU A 44 -0.14 3.68 -17.48
CA LEU A 44 -0.18 4.02 -16.06
C LEU A 44 1.15 3.56 -15.45
N VAL A 45 1.76 4.40 -14.62
CA VAL A 45 2.98 4.04 -13.89
C VAL A 45 2.72 4.23 -12.41
N SER A 46 2.99 3.19 -11.61
CA SER A 46 2.85 3.21 -10.16
C SER A 46 4.19 2.96 -9.50
N CYS A 47 4.41 3.56 -8.33
CA CYS A 47 5.56 3.28 -7.48
C CYS A 47 5.12 2.73 -6.13
N SER A 48 5.94 1.87 -5.53
CA SER A 48 5.58 1.11 -4.34
C SER A 48 6.70 1.09 -3.31
N SER A 49 6.33 0.76 -2.08
CA SER A 49 7.27 0.43 -1.00
C SER A 49 8.08 -0.83 -1.26
N ASP A 50 7.70 -1.64 -2.25
CA ASP A 50 8.48 -2.81 -2.67
C ASP A 50 9.77 -2.46 -3.47
N THR A 51 10.20 -1.19 -3.44
CA THR A 51 11.34 -0.61 -4.20
C THR A 51 11.16 -0.55 -5.72
N THR A 52 9.98 -0.91 -6.23
CA THR A 52 9.75 -1.02 -7.66
C THR A 52 8.88 0.08 -8.23
N LEU A 53 9.04 0.29 -9.54
CA LEU A 53 8.05 0.94 -10.37
C LEU A 53 7.41 -0.11 -11.28
N LYS A 54 6.10 -0.04 -11.45
CA LYS A 54 5.35 -0.90 -12.37
C LYS A 54 4.68 -0.06 -13.43
N THR A 55 4.79 -0.50 -14.67
CA THR A 55 4.05 0.06 -15.80
C THR A 55 2.85 -0.83 -16.11
N TRP A 56 1.73 -0.22 -16.45
CA TRP A 56 0.46 -0.90 -16.69
C TRP A 56 -0.18 -0.33 -17.95
N ASN A 57 -0.82 -1.19 -18.74
CA ASN A 57 -1.61 -0.73 -19.87
C ASN A 57 -2.94 -0.16 -19.38
N SER A 58 -3.12 1.16 -19.48
CA SER A 58 -4.34 1.82 -18.99
C SER A 58 -5.55 1.66 -19.91
N LEU A 59 -5.35 1.17 -21.15
CA LEU A 59 -6.40 1.00 -22.17
C LEU A 59 -6.84 -0.46 -22.36
N SER A 60 -6.18 -1.43 -21.74
CA SER A 60 -6.52 -2.86 -21.79
C SER A 60 -7.01 -3.39 -20.43
N ASP A 61 -7.01 -4.72 -20.28
CA ASP A 61 -7.24 -5.54 -19.08
C ASP A 61 -6.51 -5.14 -17.78
N GLY A 62 -5.77 -4.02 -17.76
CA GLY A 62 -5.01 -3.56 -16.60
C GLY A 62 -3.77 -4.41 -16.31
N ALA A 63 -3.29 -5.18 -17.29
CA ALA A 63 -2.10 -6.01 -17.11
C ALA A 63 -0.83 -5.17 -16.83
N CYS A 64 0.01 -5.67 -15.92
CA CYS A 64 1.34 -5.14 -15.66
C CYS A 64 2.25 -5.42 -16.87
N THR A 65 2.75 -4.37 -17.52
CA THR A 65 3.60 -4.47 -18.72
C THR A 65 5.07 -4.64 -18.37
N SER A 66 5.58 -3.98 -17.32
CA SER A 66 6.97 -4.10 -16.90
C SER A 66 7.15 -3.74 -15.43
N THR A 67 8.19 -4.29 -14.79
CA THR A 67 8.61 -3.93 -13.42
C THR A 67 10.06 -3.43 -13.48
N LEU A 68 10.29 -2.20 -13.04
CA LEU A 68 11.58 -1.51 -13.02
C LEU A 68 12.13 -1.51 -11.60
N ARG A 69 13.37 -1.98 -11.42
CA ARG A 69 14.00 -2.23 -10.11
C ARG A 69 15.38 -1.58 -10.04
N GLN A 70 15.41 -0.31 -9.65
CA GLN A 70 16.67 0.44 -9.48
C GLN A 70 16.80 1.09 -8.11
N HIS A 71 15.69 1.48 -7.48
CA HIS A 71 15.72 2.02 -6.13
C HIS A 71 16.16 0.94 -5.13
N SER A 72 16.96 1.36 -4.16
CA SER A 72 17.43 0.52 -3.06
C SER A 72 16.47 0.52 -1.85
N ASP A 73 15.50 1.43 -1.85
CA ASP A 73 14.54 1.67 -0.78
C ASP A 73 13.17 2.08 -1.38
N TYR A 74 12.18 2.38 -0.54
CA TYR A 74 10.81 2.65 -0.95
C TYR A 74 10.72 3.81 -1.93
N VAL A 75 9.90 3.66 -2.96
CA VAL A 75 9.66 4.70 -3.95
C VAL A 75 8.39 5.45 -3.57
N ASN A 76 8.51 6.74 -3.28
CA ASN A 76 7.44 7.54 -2.67
C ASN A 76 6.69 8.44 -3.64
N CYS A 77 7.34 8.90 -4.70
CA CYS A 77 6.76 9.92 -5.57
C CYS A 77 7.21 9.76 -7.02
N LEU A 78 6.33 10.18 -7.93
CA LEU A 78 6.56 10.17 -9.38
C LEU A 78 6.30 11.56 -9.97
N ALA A 79 6.96 11.86 -11.08
CA ALA A 79 6.66 13.02 -11.90
C ALA A 79 6.78 12.66 -13.39
N THR A 80 5.96 13.28 -14.24
CA THR A 80 5.96 13.01 -15.69
C THR A 80 5.88 14.31 -16.49
N ALA A 81 6.44 14.30 -17.70
CA ALA A 81 6.25 15.35 -18.68
C ALA A 81 5.03 15.06 -19.56
N VAL A 82 4.05 15.98 -19.54
CA VAL A 82 2.81 15.83 -20.33
C VAL A 82 3.08 15.75 -21.85
N LYS A 83 4.01 16.55 -22.38
CA LYS A 83 4.35 16.55 -23.82
C LYS A 83 5.36 15.47 -24.20
N ASN A 84 6.10 14.94 -23.23
CA ASN A 84 7.12 13.92 -23.45
C ASN A 84 6.79 12.68 -22.60
N SER A 85 5.72 11.98 -23.00
CA SER A 85 5.08 10.94 -22.19
C SER A 85 5.93 9.70 -21.92
N ASN A 86 7.09 9.58 -22.57
CA ASN A 86 8.05 8.52 -22.29
C ASN A 86 8.95 8.85 -21.09
N ILE A 87 9.12 10.13 -20.72
CA ILE A 87 10.00 10.52 -19.62
C ILE A 87 9.23 10.59 -18.28
N ILE A 88 9.75 9.87 -17.29
CA ILE A 88 9.24 9.84 -15.92
C ILE A 88 10.39 10.02 -14.94
N ALA A 89 10.18 10.73 -13.85
CA ALA A 89 11.10 10.77 -12.72
C ALA A 89 10.50 10.05 -11.52
N SER A 90 11.34 9.42 -10.71
CA SER A 90 10.93 8.78 -9.46
C SER A 90 11.89 9.09 -8.32
N GLY A 91 11.33 9.24 -7.13
CA GLY A 91 12.03 9.65 -5.92
C GLY A 91 11.79 8.67 -4.78
N GLY A 92 12.87 8.28 -4.10
CA GLY A 92 12.83 7.27 -3.04
C GLY A 92 13.23 7.78 -1.66
N LEU A 93 12.97 6.95 -0.64
CA LEU A 93 13.37 7.19 0.76
C LEU A 93 14.89 7.22 0.96
N GLY A 94 15.64 6.48 0.14
CA GLY A 94 17.10 6.52 0.14
C GLY A 94 17.73 7.81 -0.39
N GLY A 95 16.91 8.80 -0.78
CA GLY A 95 17.37 10.05 -1.40
C GLY A 95 17.68 9.91 -2.89
N GLU A 96 17.38 8.75 -3.47
CA GLU A 96 17.60 8.47 -4.88
C GLU A 96 16.54 9.15 -5.74
N VAL A 97 16.99 9.76 -6.84
CA VAL A 97 16.12 10.27 -7.90
C VAL A 97 16.60 9.69 -9.23
N PHE A 98 15.71 8.96 -9.90
CA PHE A 98 15.97 8.36 -11.21
C PHE A 98 15.06 8.95 -12.26
N ILE A 99 15.58 9.14 -13.47
CA ILE A 99 14.83 9.54 -14.64
C ILE A 99 14.80 8.37 -15.62
N TRP A 100 13.60 8.02 -16.03
CA TRP A 100 13.24 6.87 -16.82
C TRP A 100 12.75 7.32 -18.18
N ASP A 101 13.14 6.58 -19.20
CA ASP A 101 12.56 6.59 -20.53
C ASP A 101 11.80 5.26 -20.66
N ILE A 102 10.48 5.34 -20.50
CA ILE A 102 9.60 4.18 -20.43
C ILE A 102 9.58 3.43 -21.76
N ASP A 103 9.66 4.14 -22.88
CA ASP A 103 9.69 3.49 -24.19
C ASP A 103 10.98 2.67 -24.32
N ALA A 104 12.12 3.23 -23.93
CA ALA A 104 13.39 2.52 -23.94
C ALA A 104 13.44 1.35 -22.92
N ALA A 105 12.75 1.48 -21.78
CA ALA A 105 12.71 0.47 -20.73
C ALA A 105 11.79 -0.73 -21.06
N VAL A 106 10.82 -0.55 -21.95
CA VAL A 106 9.80 -1.57 -22.29
C VAL A 106 10.15 -2.34 -23.59
N ILE A 107 11.12 -1.88 -24.40
CA ILE A 107 11.57 -2.60 -25.61
C ILE A 107 12.11 -3.98 -25.20
N PRO A 108 11.53 -5.10 -25.69
CA PRO A 108 12.05 -6.44 -25.42
C PRO A 108 13.45 -6.57 -26.02
N VAL A 109 14.41 -7.03 -25.21
CA VAL A 109 15.73 -7.42 -25.71
C VAL A 109 15.52 -8.54 -26.73
N ALA A 110 15.71 -8.24 -28.01
CA ALA A 110 15.69 -9.25 -29.05
C ALA A 110 16.76 -10.30 -28.71
N LYS A 111 16.36 -11.56 -28.54
CA LYS A 111 17.31 -12.67 -28.52
C LYS A 111 18.05 -12.63 -29.85
N SER A 112 19.34 -12.31 -29.82
CA SER A 112 20.21 -12.48 -30.97
C SER A 112 20.18 -13.96 -31.36
N VAL A 113 19.62 -14.27 -32.52
CA VAL A 113 19.94 -15.52 -33.21
C VAL A 113 21.41 -15.38 -33.61
N GLU A 114 22.26 -16.25 -33.08
CA GLU A 114 23.66 -16.32 -33.47
C GLU A 114 23.75 -16.47 -34.98
N PRO A 115 24.49 -15.58 -35.70
CA PRO A 115 24.83 -15.87 -37.07
C PRO A 115 25.91 -16.95 -37.05
N MET A 116 25.60 -18.10 -37.65
CA MET A 116 26.61 -19.07 -38.05
C MET A 116 27.64 -18.34 -38.91
N GLU A 117 28.90 -18.45 -38.49
CA GLU A 117 30.06 -17.96 -39.23
C GLU A 117 30.06 -18.56 -40.63
N ASP A 118 29.96 -17.72 -41.65
CA ASP A 118 30.46 -18.05 -42.98
C ASP A 118 31.32 -16.87 -43.46
N ASP A 119 32.62 -17.13 -43.52
CA ASP A 119 33.64 -16.34 -44.20
C ASP A 119 33.15 -15.88 -45.58
N TYR A 120 33.32 -14.61 -45.94
CA TYR A 120 33.89 -14.17 -47.23
C TYR A 120 34.06 -12.63 -47.23
N SER A 121 35.26 -12.23 -47.61
CA SER A 121 35.73 -10.86 -47.83
C SER A 121 35.00 -10.14 -48.98
N ASN A 122 34.67 -8.85 -48.81
CA ASN A 122 35.21 -7.76 -49.64
C ASN A 122 34.71 -6.36 -49.28
N GLU A 123 35.49 -5.39 -49.74
CA GLU A 123 35.56 -3.99 -49.34
C GLU A 123 34.39 -3.04 -49.70
N ASN A 124 34.40 -1.93 -48.94
CA ASN A 124 34.24 -0.53 -49.37
C ASN A 124 32.85 0.15 -49.40
N TYR A 125 32.89 1.39 -48.84
CA TYR A 125 31.93 2.49 -48.79
C TYR A 125 30.79 2.48 -47.74
N ARG A 126 30.96 3.28 -46.66
CA ARG A 126 30.09 4.45 -46.38
C ARG A 126 30.57 5.34 -45.19
N GLN A 127 30.22 6.62 -45.33
CA GLN A 127 30.54 7.81 -44.54
C GLN A 127 29.94 7.85 -43.11
N PRO A 128 30.37 8.80 -42.24
CA PRO A 128 30.30 8.65 -40.79
C PRO A 128 29.05 9.27 -40.15
N LEU A 129 28.49 8.59 -39.15
CA LEU A 129 27.61 9.15 -38.13
C LEU A 129 28.42 9.36 -36.85
N ALA A 130 28.44 10.61 -36.39
CA ALA A 130 29.11 11.04 -35.18
C ALA A 130 28.27 10.67 -33.94
N SER A 131 28.78 9.77 -33.11
CA SER A 131 28.40 9.63 -31.70
C SER A 131 29.55 10.18 -30.85
N SER A 132 29.33 11.32 -30.20
CA SER A 132 30.32 11.90 -29.29
C SER A 132 30.17 11.30 -27.90
N HIS A 133 31.27 10.71 -27.44
CA HIS A 133 31.48 10.14 -26.11
C HIS A 133 31.48 11.20 -25.01
N CYS A 134 31.01 10.83 -23.83
CA CYS A 134 31.40 11.45 -22.56
C CYS A 134 32.42 10.55 -21.85
N SER A 135 33.65 11.04 -21.77
CA SER A 135 34.81 10.41 -21.15
C SER A 135 34.88 10.77 -19.65
N SER A 136 34.97 9.76 -18.79
CA SER A 136 35.36 9.92 -17.39
C SER A 136 36.69 9.19 -17.11
N THR A 137 37.75 9.97 -16.90
CA THR A 137 38.92 9.61 -16.07
C THR A 137 38.44 9.57 -14.61
N SER A 138 38.83 8.64 -13.72
CA SER A 138 40.06 7.87 -13.59
C SER A 138 39.88 6.61 -12.71
N SER A 139 40.48 5.51 -13.16
CA SER A 139 41.21 4.45 -12.42
C SER A 139 40.60 3.79 -11.17
N ASN A 140 40.08 2.58 -11.35
CA ASN A 140 40.73 1.35 -10.86
C ASN A 140 40.25 0.14 -11.65
N VAL A 141 41.22 -0.61 -12.19
CA VAL A 141 41.03 -1.79 -13.04
C VAL A 141 40.92 -3.02 -12.16
N SER A 142 39.83 -3.77 -12.32
CA SER A 142 39.83 -5.23 -12.15
C SER A 142 39.01 -5.83 -13.29
N VAL A 143 39.72 -6.38 -14.27
CA VAL A 143 39.18 -7.10 -15.44
C VAL A 143 39.21 -8.58 -15.12
N TYR A 144 38.06 -9.27 -15.25
CA TYR A 144 37.89 -10.47 -16.09
C TYR A 144 36.38 -10.73 -16.34
N ASN A 145 36.00 -10.52 -17.62
CA ASN A 145 34.93 -11.06 -18.48
C ASN A 145 33.61 -11.61 -17.90
N THR A 146 32.46 -11.12 -18.40
CA THR A 146 31.69 -11.72 -19.53
C THR A 146 30.43 -10.90 -19.88
N GLU A 147 30.22 -10.65 -21.19
CA GLU A 147 29.01 -10.18 -21.92
C GLU A 147 28.40 -8.77 -21.68
N PRO A 148 28.23 -7.93 -22.74
CA PRO A 148 27.47 -6.69 -22.66
C PRO A 148 25.99 -6.99 -22.95
N HIS A 149 25.24 -7.41 -21.92
CA HIS A 149 23.78 -7.29 -22.00
C HIS A 149 23.45 -5.80 -21.95
N TYR A 150 22.97 -5.22 -23.06
CA TYR A 150 22.39 -3.88 -23.08
C TYR A 150 21.13 -3.86 -22.19
N CYS A 151 21.32 -3.74 -20.88
CA CYS A 151 20.28 -3.50 -19.90
C CYS A 151 20.04 -2.00 -19.85
N TYR A 152 18.80 -1.59 -20.09
CA TYR A 152 18.39 -0.19 -19.93
C TYR A 152 18.75 0.28 -18.51
N SER A 153 19.47 1.40 -18.39
CA SER A 153 19.78 2.01 -17.09
C SER A 153 19.20 3.43 -17.04
N PRO A 154 18.44 3.78 -15.98
CA PRO A 154 17.88 5.11 -15.85
C PRO A 154 18.98 6.13 -15.52
N VAL A 155 18.71 7.39 -15.83
CA VAL A 155 19.62 8.49 -15.48
C VAL A 155 19.50 8.77 -13.97
N ALA A 156 20.56 8.49 -13.23
CA ALA A 156 20.64 8.76 -11.80
C ALA A 156 21.01 10.22 -11.53
N VAL A 157 20.12 10.94 -10.85
CA VAL A 157 20.32 12.36 -10.52
C VAL A 157 20.85 12.49 -9.11
N LYS A 158 22.17 12.61 -8.98
CA LYS A 158 22.84 12.68 -7.68
C LYS A 158 22.67 14.07 -7.05
N GLY A 159 22.28 14.09 -5.77
CA GLY A 159 22.26 15.35 -5.04
C GLY A 159 21.64 15.26 -3.66
N HIS A 160 20.48 14.63 -3.55
CA HIS A 160 19.84 14.39 -2.25
C HIS A 160 20.64 13.37 -1.45
N LYS A 161 20.72 13.61 -0.15
CA LYS A 161 21.33 12.75 0.87
C LYS A 161 20.28 12.18 1.82
N GLU A 162 19.04 12.66 1.71
CA GLU A 162 17.93 12.27 2.55
C GLU A 162 16.68 12.04 1.71
N SER A 163 15.62 11.52 2.33
CA SER A 163 14.41 11.04 1.68
C SER A 163 13.71 12.08 0.82
N VAL A 164 13.33 11.67 -0.40
CA VAL A 164 12.56 12.48 -1.35
C VAL A 164 11.07 12.17 -1.18
N TYR A 165 10.27 13.22 -0.99
CA TYR A 165 8.83 13.11 -0.79
C TYR A 165 8.01 13.78 -1.88
N ALA A 166 8.62 14.69 -2.66
CA ALA A 166 7.94 15.42 -3.71
C ALA A 166 8.80 15.52 -4.97
N LEU A 167 8.17 15.32 -6.12
CA LEU A 167 8.73 15.56 -7.44
C LEU A 167 7.72 16.33 -8.30
N ALA A 168 8.20 17.19 -9.18
CA ALA A 168 7.39 17.79 -10.24
C ALA A 168 8.24 18.03 -11.48
N MET A 169 7.63 17.87 -12.65
CA MET A 169 8.26 18.08 -13.95
C MET A 169 7.40 19.04 -14.77
N ASN A 170 8.02 19.93 -15.54
CA ASN A 170 7.26 20.84 -16.40
C ASN A 170 6.70 20.11 -17.63
N GLU A 171 5.73 20.72 -18.32
CA GLU A 171 5.05 20.07 -19.45
C GLU A 171 6.00 19.55 -20.54
N SER A 172 7.10 20.26 -20.80
CA SER A 172 8.09 19.89 -21.81
C SER A 172 9.13 18.85 -21.35
N GLY A 173 9.18 18.52 -20.05
CA GLY A 173 10.17 17.59 -19.51
C GLY A 173 11.60 18.14 -19.46
N THR A 174 11.75 19.47 -19.48
CA THR A 174 13.06 20.14 -19.48
C THR A 174 13.52 20.57 -18.09
N VAL A 175 12.61 20.59 -17.11
CA VAL A 175 12.89 20.96 -15.73
C VAL A 175 12.26 19.92 -14.81
N LEU A 176 13.09 19.31 -13.96
CA LEU A 176 12.66 18.48 -12.83
C LEU A 176 13.01 19.18 -11.53
N VAL A 177 12.03 19.27 -10.63
CA VAL A 177 12.22 19.72 -9.26
C VAL A 177 11.92 18.60 -8.29
N SER A 178 12.59 18.63 -7.15
CA SER A 178 12.37 17.69 -6.05
C SER A 178 12.46 18.37 -4.69
N GLY A 179 11.82 17.76 -3.70
CA GLY A 179 11.82 18.19 -2.32
C GLY A 179 11.66 17.00 -1.40
N GLY A 180 12.13 17.14 -0.17
CA GLY A 180 12.17 16.07 0.80
C GLY A 180 12.54 16.56 2.19
N THR A 181 13.14 15.68 2.99
CA THR A 181 13.55 16.00 4.37
C THR A 181 14.75 16.93 4.44
N GLU A 182 15.50 17.09 3.35
CA GLU A 182 16.57 18.09 3.26
C GLU A 182 16.05 19.53 3.34
N LYS A 183 14.71 19.75 3.28
CA LYS A 183 14.05 21.06 3.38
C LYS A 183 14.44 22.04 2.27
N VAL A 184 14.93 21.47 1.17
CA VAL A 184 15.54 22.16 0.05
C VAL A 184 14.88 21.69 -1.22
N ILE A 185 14.61 22.61 -2.13
CA ILE A 185 14.22 22.26 -3.50
C ILE A 185 15.48 22.14 -4.36
N ARG A 186 15.63 21.02 -5.05
CA ARG A 186 16.69 20.81 -6.04
C ARG A 186 16.08 20.78 -7.43
N VAL A 187 16.81 21.34 -8.38
CA VAL A 187 16.36 21.50 -9.77
C VAL A 187 17.41 20.91 -10.72
N TRP A 188 16.96 20.15 -11.70
CA TRP A 188 17.81 19.50 -12.70
C TRP A 188 17.24 19.61 -14.11
N ASP A 189 18.11 19.46 -15.10
CA ASP A 189 17.74 19.17 -16.47
C ASP A 189 17.58 17.64 -16.62
N PRO A 190 16.36 17.13 -16.88
CA PRO A 190 16.12 15.70 -16.94
C PRO A 190 16.89 14.97 -18.05
N ARG A 191 17.17 15.67 -19.16
CA ARG A 191 17.85 15.07 -20.31
C ARG A 191 19.32 14.79 -20.05
N THR A 192 19.96 15.64 -19.24
CA THR A 192 21.39 15.54 -18.96
C THR A 192 21.69 14.99 -17.57
N GLY A 193 20.70 14.96 -16.67
CA GLY A 193 20.89 14.68 -15.24
C GLY A 193 21.69 15.77 -14.52
N SER A 194 21.97 16.90 -15.18
CA SER A 194 22.82 17.95 -14.62
C SER A 194 22.07 18.77 -13.57
N LYS A 195 22.75 19.05 -12.45
CA LYS A 195 22.21 19.86 -11.35
C LYS A 195 22.29 21.34 -11.69
N ASN A 196 21.14 22.00 -11.68
CA ASN A 196 21.02 23.41 -12.05
C ASN A 196 21.05 24.35 -10.83
N MET A 197 20.33 24.04 -9.74
CA MET A 197 20.27 24.94 -8.58
C MET A 197 19.75 24.27 -7.30
N LYS A 198 19.87 24.99 -6.18
CA LYS A 198 19.41 24.63 -4.84
C LYS A 198 18.63 25.81 -4.26
N LEU A 199 17.35 25.63 -3.93
CA LEU A 199 16.52 26.68 -3.33
C LEU A 199 16.30 26.38 -1.85
N GLN A 200 16.68 27.33 -0.99
CA GLN A 200 16.56 27.24 0.46
C GLN A 200 15.49 28.19 0.97
N GLY A 201 14.72 27.77 1.97
CA GLY A 201 13.77 28.64 2.66
C GLY A 201 12.73 27.92 3.50
N HIS A 202 12.33 26.70 3.14
CA HIS A 202 11.48 25.88 4.02
C HIS A 202 12.21 25.47 5.29
N THR A 203 11.48 25.39 6.40
CA THR A 203 12.02 25.00 7.72
C THR A 203 11.70 23.56 8.10
N ASP A 204 10.92 22.87 7.27
CA ASP A 204 10.55 21.47 7.45
C ASP A 204 10.43 20.73 6.10
N ASN A 205 10.05 19.45 6.15
CA ASN A 205 9.94 18.56 5.00
C ASN A 205 9.07 19.15 3.90
N ILE A 206 9.53 19.07 2.65
CA ILE A 206 8.75 19.46 1.49
C ILE A 206 7.96 18.24 1.03
N ARG A 207 6.63 18.35 1.03
CA ARG A 207 5.72 17.22 0.78
C ARG A 207 5.04 17.28 -0.58
N THR A 208 5.00 18.45 -1.22
CA THR A 208 4.37 18.62 -2.52
C THR A 208 5.04 19.74 -3.32
N LEU A 209 5.09 19.56 -4.63
CA LEU A 209 5.68 20.49 -5.60
C LEU A 209 4.79 20.58 -6.83
N LEU A 210 4.71 21.76 -7.42
CA LEU A 210 4.11 22.00 -8.74
C LEU A 210 5.02 22.91 -9.56
N LEU A 211 4.98 22.74 -10.88
CA LEU A 211 5.63 23.63 -11.84
C LEU A 211 4.59 24.26 -12.75
N ASP A 212 4.84 25.50 -13.18
CA ASP A 212 4.10 26.05 -14.30
C ASP A 212 4.50 25.37 -15.62
N SER A 213 3.68 25.53 -16.66
CA SER A 213 3.92 24.90 -17.96
C SER A 213 5.26 25.30 -18.58
N THR A 214 5.76 26.51 -18.28
CA THR A 214 7.04 27.02 -18.79
C THR A 214 8.25 26.51 -18.00
N GLY A 215 8.05 26.03 -16.77
CA GLY A 215 9.15 25.69 -15.85
C GLY A 215 9.88 26.91 -15.30
N ARG A 216 9.25 28.09 -15.28
CA ARG A 216 9.78 29.31 -14.67
C ARG A 216 9.43 29.41 -13.19
N TYR A 217 8.23 29.00 -12.82
CA TYR A 217 7.71 29.13 -11.46
C TYR A 217 7.47 27.76 -10.84
N CYS A 218 7.81 27.65 -9.56
CA CYS A 218 7.57 26.46 -8.76
C CYS A 218 6.76 26.83 -7.52
N LEU A 219 5.74 26.03 -7.21
CA LEU A 219 5.06 26.08 -5.93
C LEU A 219 5.50 24.89 -5.08
N SER A 220 5.67 25.12 -3.78
CA SER A 220 6.00 24.07 -2.82
C SER A 220 5.14 24.16 -1.57
N GLY A 221 4.67 23.03 -1.08
CA GLY A 221 3.99 22.88 0.21
C GLY A 221 4.82 22.03 1.16
N SER A 222 4.89 22.45 2.42
CA SER A 222 5.76 21.84 3.43
C SER A 222 5.05 21.58 4.74
N SER A 223 5.63 20.67 5.52
CA SER A 223 5.29 20.45 6.93
C SER A 223 5.50 21.69 7.82
N ASP A 224 6.19 22.73 7.33
CA ASP A 224 6.30 24.02 8.03
C ASP A 224 5.02 24.88 7.95
N SER A 225 3.92 24.30 7.43
CA SER A 225 2.61 24.92 7.24
C SER A 225 2.58 26.03 6.18
N MET A 226 3.68 26.24 5.44
CA MET A 226 3.77 27.29 4.43
C MET A 226 3.67 26.72 3.02
N ILE A 227 3.07 27.52 2.14
CA ILE A 227 3.20 27.37 0.69
C ILE A 227 4.18 28.44 0.20
N ARG A 228 5.12 28.09 -0.69
CA ARG A 228 6.08 29.05 -1.25
C ARG A 228 6.02 29.06 -2.77
N LEU A 229 6.09 30.26 -3.34
CA LEU A 229 6.26 30.48 -4.78
C LEU A 229 7.71 30.89 -5.06
N TRP A 230 8.35 30.14 -5.95
CA TRP A 230 9.75 30.32 -6.35
C TRP A 230 9.82 30.76 -7.81
N ASP A 231 10.69 31.72 -8.10
CA ASP A 231 11.13 32.02 -9.47
C ASP A 231 12.44 31.26 -9.71
N LEU A 232 12.41 30.27 -10.60
CA LEU A 232 13.59 29.47 -10.93
C LEU A 232 14.62 30.29 -11.72
N GLY A 233 14.19 31.29 -12.50
CA GLY A 233 15.10 32.19 -13.21
C GLY A 233 15.86 33.13 -12.28
N GLN A 234 15.19 33.62 -11.23
CA GLN A 234 15.82 34.46 -10.19
C GLN A 234 16.44 33.64 -9.03
N GLN A 235 16.22 32.32 -9.01
CA GLN A 235 16.70 31.40 -7.99
C GLN A 235 16.33 31.80 -6.54
N ARG A 236 15.12 32.32 -6.35
CA ARG A 236 14.67 32.79 -5.04
C ARG A 236 13.19 32.55 -4.78
N CYS A 237 12.83 32.54 -3.51
CA CYS A 237 11.45 32.62 -3.06
C CYS A 237 10.93 34.04 -3.35
N ILE A 238 9.79 34.16 -4.02
CA ILE A 238 9.11 35.43 -4.28
C ILE A 238 8.06 35.69 -3.20
N HIS A 239 7.26 34.67 -2.89
CA HIS A 239 6.14 34.76 -1.95
C HIS A 239 6.07 33.55 -1.02
N SER A 240 5.52 33.77 0.16
CA SER A 240 5.20 32.71 1.13
C SER A 240 3.78 32.95 1.63
N TYR A 241 2.94 31.93 1.55
CA TYR A 241 1.53 31.97 1.89
C TYR A 241 1.30 31.16 3.16
N ALA A 242 1.02 31.87 4.27
CA ALA A 242 0.60 31.27 5.54
C ALA A 242 -0.93 31.07 5.52
N VAL A 243 -1.38 29.99 4.87
CA VAL A 243 -2.81 29.67 4.69
C VAL A 243 -3.27 28.61 5.68
N HIS A 244 -2.40 27.64 5.97
CA HIS A 244 -2.73 26.45 6.76
C HIS A 244 -2.20 26.58 8.20
N THR A 245 -2.90 25.96 9.15
CA THR A 245 -2.48 25.93 10.57
C THR A 245 -1.56 24.75 10.90
N ASP A 246 -1.43 23.80 9.97
CA ASP A 246 -0.56 22.63 10.06
C ASP A 246 0.00 22.30 8.65
N SER A 247 0.73 21.20 8.57
CA SER A 247 1.48 20.70 7.41
C SER A 247 0.66 20.69 6.12
N VAL A 248 1.23 21.26 5.05
CA VAL A 248 0.66 21.21 3.69
C VAL A 248 1.19 19.99 2.96
N TRP A 249 0.29 19.09 2.54
CA TRP A 249 0.66 17.82 1.91
C TRP A 249 0.28 17.75 0.43
N ALA A 250 -0.71 18.52 0.00
CA ALA A 250 -1.22 18.48 -1.35
C ALA A 250 -1.39 19.89 -1.94
N LEU A 251 -1.05 20.00 -3.22
CA LEU A 251 -1.31 21.18 -4.05
C LEU A 251 -1.89 20.74 -5.39
N ALA A 252 -2.79 21.55 -5.95
CA ALA A 252 -3.21 21.48 -7.35
C ALA A 252 -3.35 22.90 -7.89
N SER A 253 -2.93 23.16 -9.14
CA SER A 253 -3.02 24.51 -9.73
C SER A 253 -4.03 24.58 -10.86
N THR A 254 -4.57 25.77 -11.09
CA THR A 254 -5.33 26.07 -12.32
C THR A 254 -4.40 26.01 -13.55
N PRO A 255 -4.89 25.69 -14.76
CA PRO A 255 -4.04 25.55 -15.96
C PRO A 255 -3.22 26.79 -16.33
N ASN A 256 -3.69 27.99 -15.98
CA ASN A 256 -3.00 29.25 -16.22
C ASN A 256 -2.01 29.62 -15.09
N PHE A 257 -1.84 28.75 -14.08
CA PHE A 257 -1.00 28.94 -12.91
C PHE A 257 -1.28 30.26 -12.15
N THR A 258 -2.56 30.68 -12.11
CA THR A 258 -2.98 31.89 -11.39
C THR A 258 -3.50 31.60 -9.98
N HIS A 259 -4.16 30.45 -9.81
CA HIS A 259 -4.69 30.01 -8.53
C HIS A 259 -4.14 28.64 -8.13
N VAL A 260 -4.05 28.41 -6.83
CA VAL A 260 -3.63 27.14 -6.24
C VAL A 260 -4.64 26.66 -5.20
N TYR A 261 -5.03 25.40 -5.33
CA TYR A 261 -5.71 24.63 -4.31
C TYR A 261 -4.68 23.99 -3.39
N SER A 262 -4.91 24.05 -2.09
CA SER A 262 -4.00 23.51 -1.09
C SER A 262 -4.75 22.79 0.03
N GLY A 263 -4.13 21.76 0.58
CA GLY A 263 -4.68 21.00 1.69
C GLY A 263 -3.63 20.12 2.37
N GLY A 264 -3.91 19.71 3.59
CA GLY A 264 -3.02 18.84 4.33
C GLY A 264 -3.59 18.36 5.66
N ARG A 265 -2.75 18.44 6.69
CA ARG A 265 -3.05 17.90 8.02
C ARG A 265 -4.13 18.66 8.77
N ASP A 266 -4.28 19.95 8.49
CA ASP A 266 -5.29 20.84 9.09
C ASP A 266 -6.71 20.66 8.54
N LEU A 267 -6.93 19.62 7.73
CA LEU A 267 -8.22 19.19 7.18
C LEU A 267 -8.88 20.20 6.23
N SER A 268 -8.24 21.34 5.97
CA SER A 268 -8.85 22.45 5.25
C SER A 268 -8.45 22.41 3.78
N LEU A 269 -9.42 22.55 2.88
CA LEU A 269 -9.20 22.79 1.47
C LEU A 269 -9.28 24.29 1.22
N CYS A 270 -8.18 24.89 0.77
CA CYS A 270 -8.08 26.32 0.52
C CYS A 270 -7.80 26.58 -0.97
N LEU A 271 -8.32 27.70 -1.48
CA LEU A 271 -7.99 28.25 -2.78
C LEU A 271 -7.27 29.59 -2.59
N THR A 272 -6.13 29.79 -3.25
CA THR A 272 -5.34 31.01 -3.15
C THR A 272 -5.05 31.58 -4.52
N ASP A 273 -5.35 32.87 -4.72
CA ASP A 273 -4.90 33.65 -5.87
C ASP A 273 -3.43 34.05 -5.65
N LEU A 274 -2.55 33.65 -6.56
CA LEU A 274 -1.10 33.84 -6.45
C LEU A 274 -0.67 35.29 -6.70
N SER A 275 -1.52 36.09 -7.35
CA SER A 275 -1.26 37.48 -7.70
C SER A 275 -1.69 38.44 -6.59
N THR A 276 -2.91 38.28 -6.07
CA THR A 276 -3.46 39.12 -4.99
C THR A 276 -3.05 38.62 -3.60
N ARG A 277 -2.65 37.35 -3.50
CA ARG A 277 -2.40 36.62 -2.25
C ARG A 277 -3.65 36.45 -1.38
N GLU A 278 -4.82 36.61 -1.97
CA GLU A 278 -6.08 36.34 -1.32
C GLU A 278 -6.33 34.83 -1.29
N SER A 279 -6.68 34.33 -0.11
CA SER A 279 -6.99 32.94 0.16
C SER A 279 -8.43 32.80 0.63
N LEU A 280 -9.03 31.66 0.34
CA LEU A 280 -10.41 31.31 0.68
C LEU A 280 -10.46 29.86 1.13
N VAL A 281 -11.09 29.59 2.28
CA VAL A 281 -11.35 28.22 2.74
C VAL A 281 -12.60 27.69 2.05
N LEU A 282 -12.44 26.71 1.17
CA LEU A 282 -13.55 26.11 0.42
C LEU A 282 -14.36 25.16 1.30
N CYS A 283 -13.69 24.27 2.03
CA CYS A 283 -14.30 23.37 2.99
C CYS A 283 -13.31 22.89 4.04
N THR A 284 -13.84 22.44 5.18
CA THR A 284 -13.08 21.72 6.22
C THR A 284 -13.59 20.30 6.28
N LYS A 285 -12.67 19.33 6.26
CA LYS A 285 -12.98 17.91 6.21
C LYS A 285 -12.85 17.25 7.59
N GLU A 286 -13.28 15.99 7.68
CA GLU A 286 -13.09 15.13 8.85
C GLU A 286 -11.72 14.43 8.85
N HIS A 287 -11.11 14.27 7.67
CA HIS A 287 -9.88 13.51 7.45
C HIS A 287 -8.83 14.37 6.74
N SER A 288 -7.55 14.15 7.07
CA SER A 288 -6.45 14.93 6.50
C SER A 288 -6.35 14.72 5.00
N ILE A 289 -6.10 15.80 4.26
CA ILE A 289 -6.00 15.80 2.81
C ILE A 289 -4.63 15.28 2.42
N LEU A 290 -4.60 14.19 1.67
CA LEU A 290 -3.36 13.57 1.18
C LEU A 290 -3.02 14.03 -0.23
N GLN A 291 -4.03 14.23 -1.08
CA GLN A 291 -3.83 14.59 -2.48
C GLN A 291 -4.99 15.41 -3.06
N LEU A 292 -4.64 16.26 -4.03
CA LEU A 292 -5.55 17.12 -4.76
C LEU A 292 -5.31 16.97 -6.26
N VAL A 293 -6.40 16.88 -7.05
CA VAL A 293 -6.34 16.79 -8.51
C VAL A 293 -7.45 17.63 -9.11
N LEU A 294 -7.09 18.69 -9.84
CA LEU A 294 -8.04 19.49 -10.58
C LEU A 294 -8.33 18.81 -11.93
N GLN A 295 -9.56 18.37 -12.13
CA GLN A 295 -10.00 17.79 -13.40
C GLN A 295 -11.27 18.50 -13.87
N ASP A 296 -11.18 19.13 -15.05
CA ASP A 296 -12.27 19.95 -15.59
C ASP A 296 -12.63 21.06 -14.59
N GLU A 297 -13.91 21.15 -14.20
CA GLU A 297 -14.41 22.11 -13.20
C GLU A 297 -14.60 21.43 -11.83
N THR A 298 -13.85 20.36 -11.55
CA THR A 298 -13.94 19.60 -10.30
C THR A 298 -12.57 19.44 -9.66
N ILE A 299 -12.44 19.83 -8.40
CA ILE A 299 -11.27 19.51 -7.57
C ILE A 299 -11.55 18.21 -6.79
N TRP A 300 -10.85 17.16 -7.18
CA TRP A 300 -10.88 15.86 -6.49
C TRP A 300 -9.91 15.87 -5.32
N VAL A 301 -10.37 15.31 -4.21
CA VAL A 301 -9.66 15.32 -2.94
C VAL A 301 -9.64 13.90 -2.37
N ALA A 302 -8.43 13.37 -2.21
CA ALA A 302 -8.19 12.12 -1.48
C ALA A 302 -7.70 12.44 -0.06
N THR A 303 -8.26 11.74 0.92
CA THR A 303 -8.01 11.93 2.34
C THR A 303 -7.42 10.67 2.96
N THR A 304 -7.18 10.65 4.27
CA THR A 304 -6.78 9.43 5.00
C THR A 304 -7.89 8.38 5.11
N ASP A 305 -9.12 8.77 4.80
CA ASP A 305 -10.20 7.81 4.56
C ASP A 305 -10.05 7.16 3.17
N SER A 306 -10.74 6.05 2.95
CA SER A 306 -10.68 5.32 1.68
C SER A 306 -11.53 5.95 0.57
N SER A 307 -12.28 7.02 0.86
CA SER A 307 -13.18 7.68 -0.09
C SER A 307 -12.49 8.81 -0.85
N VAL A 308 -12.99 9.11 -2.05
CA VAL A 308 -12.51 10.24 -2.85
C VAL A 308 -13.68 11.16 -3.14
N GLN A 309 -13.53 12.44 -2.80
CA GLN A 309 -14.60 13.42 -2.93
C GLN A 309 -14.26 14.48 -3.98
N GLY A 310 -15.21 14.82 -4.84
CA GLY A 310 -15.11 15.87 -5.84
C GLY A 310 -15.89 17.12 -5.40
N TRP A 311 -15.26 18.27 -5.48
CA TRP A 311 -15.83 19.57 -5.17
C TRP A 311 -15.84 20.46 -6.41
N PRO A 312 -16.80 21.38 -6.55
CA PRO A 312 -16.84 22.27 -7.70
C PRO A 312 -15.64 23.22 -7.64
N ALA A 313 -14.96 23.34 -8.76
CA ALA A 313 -13.88 24.29 -9.00
C ALA A 313 -14.39 25.26 -10.06
N ASP A 314 -15.09 26.32 -9.64
CA ASP A 314 -15.71 27.29 -10.56
C ASP A 314 -14.63 28.09 -11.31
N GLY A 315 -14.14 27.58 -12.44
CA GLY A 315 -13.01 28.10 -13.21
C GLY A 315 -13.16 29.51 -13.77
N HIS A 316 -14.30 30.18 -13.54
CA HIS A 316 -14.64 31.46 -14.17
C HIS A 316 -15.21 32.53 -13.22
N ASN A 317 -15.46 32.26 -11.93
CA ASN A 317 -16.12 33.22 -11.02
C ASN A 317 -15.45 33.39 -9.64
N PHE A 318 -14.18 33.03 -9.48
CA PHE A 318 -13.48 33.17 -8.20
C PHE A 318 -13.51 34.60 -7.63
N GLN A 319 -13.48 35.64 -8.48
CA GLN A 319 -13.62 37.04 -8.05
C GLN A 319 -14.92 37.31 -7.27
N LYS A 320 -16.01 36.60 -7.59
CA LYS A 320 -17.29 36.74 -6.89
C LYS A 320 -17.27 36.09 -5.50
N ASP A 321 -16.44 35.06 -5.30
CA ASP A 321 -16.33 34.35 -4.03
C ASP A 321 -15.30 34.98 -3.09
N PHE A 322 -14.21 35.55 -3.63
CA PHE A 322 -13.33 36.42 -2.86
C PHE A 322 -14.06 37.68 -2.34
N GLY A 323 -15.02 38.21 -3.11
CA GLY A 323 -15.83 39.39 -2.74
C GLY A 323 -16.94 39.17 -1.69
N LYS A 324 -17.22 37.93 -1.26
CA LYS A 324 -18.33 37.61 -0.32
C LYS A 324 -17.94 37.66 1.17
N GLY A 325 -16.80 38.24 1.53
CA GLY A 325 -16.42 38.47 2.94
C GLY A 325 -15.84 37.25 3.67
N GLY A 326 -15.40 36.22 2.94
CA GLY A 326 -14.72 35.04 3.48
C GLY A 326 -13.24 34.91 3.09
N SER A 327 -12.69 35.87 2.32
CA SER A 327 -11.29 35.85 1.92
C SER A 327 -10.39 36.55 2.92
N PHE A 328 -9.17 36.04 3.09
CA PHE A 328 -8.11 36.68 3.85
C PHE A 328 -6.82 36.74 3.03
N VAL A 329 -5.99 37.74 3.26
CA VAL A 329 -4.67 37.84 2.62
C VAL A 329 -3.74 36.87 3.34
N ALA A 330 -3.19 35.90 2.62
CA ALA A 330 -2.20 34.98 3.15
C ALA A 330 -0.99 35.78 3.68
N GLY A 331 -0.74 35.67 4.99
CA GLY A 331 0.28 36.47 5.65
C GLY A 331 1.70 36.10 5.18
N ASN A 332 2.60 37.10 5.18
CA ASN A 332 4.05 36.88 5.02
C ASN A 332 4.74 36.46 6.36
N LEU A 333 3.98 36.27 7.44
CA LEU A 333 4.52 36.12 8.80
C LEU A 333 4.79 34.66 9.14
N SER A 334 5.93 34.41 9.78
CA SER A 334 6.33 33.09 10.29
C SER A 334 5.35 32.55 11.33
N SER A 335 5.07 31.24 11.23
CA SER A 335 4.26 30.30 12.02
C SER A 335 3.78 30.70 13.45
N THR A 336 4.52 31.50 14.22
CA THR A 336 4.15 31.85 15.61
C THR A 336 3.21 33.05 15.78
N ARG A 337 2.94 33.86 14.74
CA ARG A 337 2.02 35.01 14.85
C ARG A 337 0.69 34.86 14.10
N ALA A 338 0.58 33.92 13.16
CA ALA A 338 -0.68 33.69 12.45
C ALA A 338 -1.76 33.11 13.38
N SER A 339 -1.36 32.23 14.30
CA SER A 339 -2.22 31.62 15.32
C SER A 339 -2.87 32.63 16.28
N ALA A 340 -2.21 33.77 16.53
CA ALA A 340 -2.78 34.83 17.38
C ALA A 340 -3.75 35.78 16.62
N SER A 341 -3.85 35.69 15.29
CA SER A 341 -4.74 36.55 14.50
C SER A 341 -5.99 35.84 13.96
N LEU A 342 -6.01 34.49 13.97
CA LEU A 342 -7.17 33.71 13.52
C LEU A 342 -8.26 33.54 14.58
N GLU A 343 -8.04 33.95 15.83
CA GLU A 343 -9.04 33.84 16.92
C GLU A 343 -10.26 34.78 16.75
N GLY A 344 -10.35 35.57 15.67
CA GLY A 344 -11.44 36.53 15.47
C GLY A 344 -12.23 36.44 14.16
N THR A 345 -11.78 35.68 13.14
CA THR A 345 -12.47 35.61 11.84
C THR A 345 -12.20 34.28 11.13
N ALA A 346 -12.72 33.18 11.69
CA ALA A 346 -12.80 31.94 10.92
C ALA A 346 -13.79 32.17 9.77
N SER A 347 -13.27 32.37 8.55
CA SER A 347 -14.08 32.42 7.33
C SER A 347 -14.86 31.12 7.21
N ALA A 348 -16.19 31.20 7.22
CA ALA A 348 -17.03 30.01 7.09
C ALA A 348 -16.75 29.31 5.74
N PRO A 349 -16.72 27.97 5.71
CA PRO A 349 -16.46 27.23 4.49
C PRO A 349 -17.51 27.55 3.42
N VAL A 350 -17.05 27.78 2.18
CA VAL A 350 -17.91 28.14 1.04
C VAL A 350 -18.87 27.00 0.68
N HIS A 351 -18.40 25.76 0.77
CA HIS A 351 -19.19 24.57 0.45
C HIS A 351 -19.39 23.70 1.69
N LYS A 352 -20.63 23.27 1.91
CA LYS A 352 -21.00 22.37 3.02
C LYS A 352 -20.96 20.89 2.64
N GLU A 353 -21.17 20.56 1.36
CA GLU A 353 -21.22 19.18 0.87
C GLU A 353 -20.46 19.03 -0.46
N SER A 354 -19.88 17.85 -0.68
CA SER A 354 -19.17 17.50 -1.92
C SER A 354 -20.15 17.24 -3.07
N SER A 355 -19.79 17.62 -4.28
CA SER A 355 -20.60 17.36 -5.48
C SER A 355 -20.56 15.91 -5.93
N PHE A 356 -19.44 15.21 -5.71
CA PHE A 356 -19.26 13.81 -6.07
C PHE A 356 -18.57 13.06 -4.94
N THR A 357 -18.94 11.80 -4.74
CA THR A 357 -18.30 10.91 -3.76
C THR A 357 -18.09 9.54 -4.39
N ILE A 358 -16.83 9.11 -4.46
CA ILE A 358 -16.43 7.74 -4.78
C ILE A 358 -16.28 7.03 -3.42
N PRO A 359 -17.13 6.03 -3.11
CA PRO A 359 -17.07 5.35 -1.82
C PRO A 359 -15.80 4.49 -1.73
N GLY A 360 -15.17 4.53 -0.56
CA GLY A 360 -14.04 3.67 -0.23
C GLY A 360 -14.46 2.36 0.41
N SER A 361 -13.55 1.38 0.41
CA SER A 361 -13.74 0.14 1.18
C SER A 361 -13.68 0.43 2.68
N PRO A 362 -14.57 -0.15 3.50
CA PRO A 362 -14.48 -0.07 4.95
C PRO A 362 -13.18 -0.68 5.46
N VAL A 363 -12.48 0.03 6.34
CA VAL A 363 -11.20 -0.41 6.91
C VAL A 363 -11.47 -1.03 8.27
N ILE A 364 -10.79 -2.13 8.61
CA ILE A 364 -10.86 -2.70 9.96
C ILE A 364 -10.19 -1.73 10.94
N ILE A 365 -10.98 -1.17 11.86
CA ILE A 365 -10.51 -0.17 12.84
C ILE A 365 -10.30 -0.78 14.23
N GLN A 366 -10.93 -1.91 14.52
CA GLN A 366 -10.82 -2.60 15.80
C GLN A 366 -10.78 -4.10 15.56
N HIS A 367 -9.96 -4.79 16.33
CA HIS A 367 -9.91 -6.25 16.34
C HIS A 367 -9.67 -6.75 17.76
N GLU A 368 -10.18 -7.93 18.06
CA GLU A 368 -9.95 -8.64 19.32
C GLU A 368 -9.75 -10.12 19.01
N ILE A 369 -8.61 -10.67 19.42
CA ILE A 369 -8.39 -12.11 19.36
C ILE A 369 -9.16 -12.72 20.52
N LEU A 370 -10.11 -13.60 20.22
CA LEU A 370 -10.91 -14.27 21.24
C LEU A 370 -10.01 -15.22 22.05
N ASN A 371 -10.48 -15.57 23.25
CA ASN A 371 -9.73 -16.37 24.21
C ASN A 371 -9.31 -17.75 23.69
N ASN A 372 -10.02 -18.33 22.72
CA ASN A 372 -9.66 -19.58 22.07
C ASN A 372 -8.48 -19.44 21.09
N ARG A 373 -7.99 -18.21 20.86
CA ARG A 373 -6.87 -17.86 19.95
C ARG A 373 -7.01 -18.38 18.53
N ARG A 374 -8.20 -18.86 18.15
CA ARG A 374 -8.53 -19.35 16.82
C ARG A 374 -9.44 -18.40 16.07
N ARG A 375 -10.18 -17.58 16.81
CA ARG A 375 -11.13 -16.63 16.24
C ARG A 375 -10.70 -15.21 16.53
N VAL A 376 -10.89 -14.33 15.55
CA VAL A 376 -10.73 -12.89 15.74
C VAL A 376 -12.03 -12.19 15.40
N LEU A 377 -12.48 -11.35 16.31
CA LEU A 377 -13.61 -10.45 16.09
C LEU A 377 -13.07 -9.13 15.57
N THR A 378 -13.66 -8.60 14.51
CA THR A 378 -13.23 -7.35 13.89
C THR A 378 -14.40 -6.38 13.78
N LYS A 379 -14.12 -5.08 13.79
CA LYS A 379 -15.07 -4.02 13.47
C LYS A 379 -14.46 -3.13 12.40
N ASP A 380 -15.22 -2.87 11.34
CA ASP A 380 -14.82 -1.94 10.29
C ASP A 380 -15.26 -0.49 10.57
N SER A 381 -14.77 0.45 9.75
CA SER A 381 -15.09 1.88 9.82
C SER A 381 -16.56 2.19 9.53
N ALA A 382 -17.28 1.28 8.86
CA ALA A 382 -18.73 1.38 8.66
C ALA A 382 -19.53 0.86 9.87
N GLY A 383 -18.84 0.29 10.87
CA GLY A 383 -19.40 -0.28 12.08
C GLY A 383 -19.83 -1.73 11.96
N SER A 384 -19.54 -2.42 10.85
CA SER A 384 -19.84 -3.84 10.66
C SER A 384 -18.90 -4.69 11.51
N VAL A 385 -19.45 -5.65 12.24
CA VAL A 385 -18.69 -6.59 13.07
C VAL A 385 -18.66 -7.95 12.40
N LYS A 386 -17.48 -8.49 12.18
CA LYS A 386 -17.26 -9.80 11.55
C LYS A 386 -16.42 -10.70 12.43
N LEU A 387 -16.77 -11.98 12.49
CA LEU A 387 -16.00 -13.04 13.12
C LEU A 387 -15.22 -13.80 12.07
N TRP A 388 -13.93 -14.00 12.33
CA TRP A 388 -13.02 -14.68 11.41
C TRP A 388 -12.38 -15.87 12.09
N GLU A 389 -12.06 -16.87 11.29
CA GLU A 389 -11.19 -17.97 11.68
C GLU A 389 -9.75 -17.63 11.25
N ILE A 390 -8.84 -17.60 12.22
CA ILE A 390 -7.45 -17.17 12.02
C ILE A 390 -6.69 -18.18 11.14
N THR A 391 -6.94 -19.48 11.33
CA THR A 391 -6.23 -20.56 10.63
C THR A 391 -6.60 -20.67 9.16
N SER A 392 -7.86 -20.42 8.81
CA SER A 392 -8.34 -20.46 7.42
C SER A 392 -8.30 -19.07 6.75
N GLY A 393 -8.19 -17.99 7.53
CA GLY A 393 -8.30 -16.62 7.03
C GLY A 393 -9.69 -16.27 6.51
N ALA A 394 -10.72 -17.05 6.87
CA ALA A 394 -12.07 -16.90 6.35
C ALA A 394 -13.02 -16.21 7.34
N VAL A 395 -14.00 -15.48 6.80
CA VAL A 395 -15.12 -14.96 7.60
C VAL A 395 -16.02 -16.13 7.98
N ILE A 396 -16.21 -16.34 9.28
CA ILE A 396 -17.15 -17.33 9.82
C ILE A 396 -18.56 -16.74 9.78
N GLU A 397 -18.71 -15.52 10.29
CA GLU A 397 -20.02 -14.88 10.44
C GLU A 397 -19.90 -13.35 10.31
N ASP A 398 -20.84 -12.76 9.59
CA ASP A 398 -20.99 -11.30 9.49
C ASP A 398 -22.20 -10.86 10.31
N TYR A 399 -21.94 -10.17 11.42
CA TYR A 399 -22.98 -9.69 12.32
C TYR A 399 -23.55 -8.34 11.89
N GLY A 400 -23.00 -7.70 10.87
CA GLY A 400 -23.43 -6.36 10.47
C GLY A 400 -23.16 -5.31 11.55
N LYS A 401 -23.96 -4.24 11.57
CA LYS A 401 -23.79 -3.10 12.50
C LYS A 401 -24.29 -3.43 13.91
N VAL A 402 -23.44 -4.06 14.71
CA VAL A 402 -23.71 -4.41 16.11
C VAL A 402 -22.66 -3.83 17.06
N SER A 403 -22.97 -3.83 18.36
CA SER A 403 -22.01 -3.42 19.39
C SER A 403 -20.86 -4.43 19.49
N PHE A 404 -19.64 -3.96 19.26
CA PHE A 404 -18.43 -4.79 19.29
C PHE A 404 -18.19 -5.40 20.68
N ASP A 405 -18.28 -4.61 21.74
CA ASP A 405 -18.03 -5.09 23.11
C ASP A 405 -19.07 -6.09 23.57
N LYS A 406 -20.34 -5.87 23.20
CA LYS A 406 -21.40 -6.83 23.51
C LYS A 406 -21.15 -8.16 22.80
N LYS A 407 -20.78 -8.13 21.51
CA LYS A 407 -20.51 -9.35 20.75
C LYS A 407 -19.25 -10.07 21.25
N LYS A 408 -18.23 -9.30 21.68
CA LYS A 408 -17.03 -9.82 22.33
C LYS A 408 -17.38 -10.59 23.61
N GLU A 409 -18.25 -10.05 24.45
CA GLU A 409 -18.73 -10.72 25.67
C GLU A 409 -19.60 -11.94 25.36
N GLU A 410 -20.50 -11.85 24.37
CA GLU A 410 -21.34 -12.98 23.94
C GLU A 410 -20.51 -14.16 23.40
N LEU A 411 -19.41 -13.88 22.69
CA LEU A 411 -18.51 -14.88 22.11
C LEU A 411 -17.39 -15.29 23.07
N PHE A 412 -17.41 -14.79 24.31
CA PHE A 412 -16.44 -15.18 25.32
C PHE A 412 -16.71 -16.60 25.79
N GLU A 413 -15.94 -17.57 25.28
CA GLU A 413 -16.07 -18.97 25.66
C GLU A 413 -15.40 -19.21 27.03
N MET A 414 -16.05 -19.86 27.99
CA MET A 414 -15.33 -20.30 29.20
C MET A 414 -14.39 -21.45 28.84
N ILE A 415 -13.13 -21.12 28.58
CA ILE A 415 -12.11 -22.11 28.25
C ILE A 415 -11.59 -22.71 29.53
N ASN A 416 -11.65 -24.05 29.63
CA ASN A 416 -10.95 -24.76 30.66
C ASN A 416 -9.47 -24.83 30.31
N LEU A 417 -8.69 -23.92 30.88
CA LEU A 417 -7.26 -23.79 30.63
C LEU A 417 -6.52 -25.13 30.83
N ALA A 418 -6.92 -25.94 31.83
CA ALA A 418 -6.30 -27.23 32.09
C ALA A 418 -6.56 -28.23 30.96
N GLN A 419 -7.79 -28.30 30.45
CA GLN A 419 -8.17 -29.17 29.33
C GLN A 419 -7.43 -28.81 28.05
N GLU A 420 -7.40 -27.52 27.71
CA GLU A 420 -6.74 -27.05 26.49
C GLU A 420 -5.21 -27.18 26.56
N THR A 421 -4.63 -27.00 27.75
CA THR A 421 -3.20 -27.28 27.99
C THR A 421 -2.90 -28.78 27.78
N LEU A 422 -3.77 -29.66 28.27
CA LEU A 422 -3.63 -31.11 28.11
C LEU A 422 -3.74 -31.55 26.65
N ARG A 423 -4.69 -30.97 25.91
CA ARG A 423 -4.83 -31.18 24.46
C ARG A 423 -3.60 -30.71 23.69
N GLY A 424 -3.03 -29.57 24.04
CA GLY A 424 -1.77 -29.09 23.49
C GLY A 424 -0.60 -30.02 23.78
N LEU A 425 -0.45 -30.48 25.03
CA LEU A 425 0.64 -31.38 25.45
C LEU A 425 0.55 -32.76 24.78
N LEU A 426 -0.66 -33.28 24.58
CA LEU A 426 -0.91 -34.60 23.99
C LEU A 426 -1.26 -34.55 22.50
N ALA A 427 -1.06 -33.41 21.82
CA ALA A 427 -1.37 -33.26 20.41
C ALA A 427 -0.63 -34.28 19.53
N CYS A 428 0.69 -34.44 19.74
CA CYS A 428 1.50 -35.40 19.00
C CYS A 428 1.05 -36.85 19.23
N TRP A 429 0.71 -37.18 20.48
CA TRP A 429 0.14 -38.49 20.83
C TRP A 429 -1.19 -38.75 20.12
N LEU A 430 -2.09 -37.75 20.10
CA LEU A 430 -3.40 -37.86 19.47
C LEU A 430 -3.28 -38.06 17.95
N THR A 431 -2.40 -37.29 17.30
CA THR A 431 -2.11 -37.42 15.86
C THR A 431 -1.56 -38.81 15.53
N ASN A 432 -0.55 -39.28 16.28
CA ASN A 432 0.05 -40.59 16.06
C ASN A 432 -0.92 -41.75 16.33
N LYS A 433 -1.82 -41.59 17.31
CA LYS A 433 -2.87 -42.58 17.61
C LYS A 433 -3.90 -42.67 16.49
N ARG A 434 -4.36 -41.53 15.95
CA ARG A 434 -5.31 -41.49 14.81
C ARG A 434 -4.72 -42.14 13.55
N LEU A 435 -3.49 -41.75 13.17
CA LEU A 435 -2.77 -42.34 12.04
C LEU A 435 -2.66 -43.87 12.14
N ARG A 436 -2.45 -44.40 13.36
CA ARG A 436 -2.42 -45.86 13.57
C ARG A 436 -3.78 -46.53 13.46
N CYS A 437 -4.84 -45.92 13.99
CA CYS A 437 -6.20 -46.44 13.85
C CYS A 437 -6.64 -46.51 12.38
N GLU A 438 -6.25 -45.52 11.57
CA GLU A 438 -6.50 -45.50 10.12
C GLU A 438 -5.72 -46.61 9.39
N LEU A 439 -4.44 -46.82 9.72
CA LEU A 439 -3.65 -47.96 9.19
C LEU A 439 -4.21 -49.34 9.61
N GLN A 440 -4.82 -49.44 10.79
CA GLN A 440 -5.44 -50.68 11.28
C GLN A 440 -6.83 -50.92 10.68
N ALA A 441 -7.55 -49.87 10.29
CA ALA A 441 -8.82 -49.98 9.57
C ALA A 441 -8.61 -50.40 8.11
N SER A 442 -7.58 -49.87 7.44
CA SER A 442 -7.25 -50.22 6.05
C SER A 442 -6.74 -51.65 5.87
N THR A 443 -6.26 -52.30 6.94
CA THR A 443 -5.77 -53.68 6.92
C THR A 443 -6.84 -54.72 7.24
N LYS A 444 -8.05 -54.30 7.64
CA LYS A 444 -9.18 -55.20 7.95
C LYS A 444 -10.18 -55.37 6.81
N ASP A 445 -10.07 -54.60 5.72
CA ASP A 445 -11.02 -54.64 4.60
C ASP A 445 -10.60 -55.60 3.45
N ASP A 446 -9.49 -56.33 3.63
CA ASP A 446 -9.07 -57.39 2.70
C ASP A 446 -9.14 -58.78 3.38
N GLY A 447 -10.30 -59.42 3.26
CA GLY A 447 -10.43 -60.88 3.39
C GLY A 447 -11.54 -61.39 4.31
N SER A 448 -12.71 -61.71 3.74
CA SER A 448 -13.14 -63.10 3.49
C SER A 448 -14.67 -63.25 3.33
N ILE A 449 -15.06 -63.76 2.17
CA ILE A 449 -16.35 -64.40 1.91
C ILE A 449 -16.28 -65.84 2.44
N GLY A 450 -17.24 -66.25 3.29
CA GLY A 450 -17.68 -67.65 3.39
C GLY A 450 -17.95 -68.20 4.80
N LYS A 451 -19.24 -68.25 5.18
CA LYS A 451 -20.03 -69.37 5.79
C LYS A 451 -19.42 -70.12 7.00
N ASP A 452 -20.11 -70.49 8.08
CA ASP A 452 -21.52 -70.60 8.45
C ASP A 452 -21.59 -71.01 9.97
N VAL A 453 -22.69 -70.65 10.68
CA VAL A 453 -23.40 -71.43 11.76
C VAL A 453 -22.67 -71.65 13.13
N THR A 454 -23.17 -71.43 14.37
CA THR A 454 -24.48 -71.10 15.01
C THR A 454 -24.30 -70.68 16.49
N ASN A 455 -25.18 -69.78 17.00
CA ASN A 455 -25.80 -69.60 18.34
C ASN A 455 -25.01 -69.96 19.64
N ARG A 456 -24.98 -69.16 20.73
CA ARG A 456 -26.05 -68.37 21.37
C ARG A 456 -25.46 -67.54 22.55
N ASN A 457 -26.03 -66.33 22.78
CA ASN A 457 -26.17 -65.56 24.05
C ASN A 457 -24.89 -64.99 24.72
N VAL A 458 -24.77 -63.71 25.13
CA VAL A 458 -25.76 -62.75 25.65
C VAL A 458 -25.15 -61.33 25.88
N PHE A 459 -26.03 -60.31 25.89
CA PHE A 459 -25.96 -58.90 26.34
C PHE A 459 -25.25 -57.82 25.49
N HIS A 460 -26.10 -57.09 24.75
CA HIS A 460 -25.94 -55.70 24.32
C HIS A 460 -25.71 -54.74 25.51
N SER A 461 -24.77 -53.80 25.36
CA SER A 461 -24.97 -52.44 25.86
C SER A 461 -24.62 -51.45 24.74
N ARG A 462 -25.52 -50.49 24.59
CA ARG A 462 -25.76 -49.58 23.47
C ARG A 462 -25.04 -48.28 23.78
N VAL A 463 -24.12 -47.85 22.92
CA VAL A 463 -23.67 -46.45 22.87
C VAL A 463 -24.16 -45.91 21.54
N GLU A 464 -25.15 -45.03 21.65
CA GLU A 464 -25.71 -44.26 20.54
C GLU A 464 -24.63 -43.31 20.01
N PHE A 465 -24.30 -43.46 18.73
CA PHE A 465 -23.64 -42.41 17.96
C PHE A 465 -24.73 -41.43 17.59
N ASP A 466 -24.70 -40.25 18.21
CA ASP A 466 -25.51 -39.12 17.76
C ASP A 466 -24.77 -38.50 16.57
N ASP A 467 -25.37 -38.64 15.39
CA ASP A 467 -24.92 -38.04 14.13
C ASP A 467 -25.08 -36.51 14.22
N ARG A 468 -24.07 -35.81 14.74
CA ARG A 468 -23.82 -34.39 14.45
C ARG A 468 -22.33 -34.13 14.54
N ASP A 469 -21.83 -33.35 13.58
CA ASP A 469 -20.45 -32.87 13.43
C ASP A 469 -19.52 -33.81 12.65
N ASN A 470 -19.95 -34.15 11.44
CA ASN A 470 -19.04 -34.54 10.36
C ASN A 470 -18.42 -33.27 9.76
N ILE A 471 -17.43 -32.70 10.45
CA ILE A 471 -16.52 -31.69 9.91
C ILE A 471 -15.17 -32.38 9.77
N ASP A 472 -14.59 -32.33 8.57
CA ASP A 472 -13.26 -32.82 8.22
C ASP A 472 -12.21 -32.37 9.25
N ASP A 473 -11.93 -33.25 10.22
CA ASP A 473 -11.10 -33.00 11.41
C ASP A 473 -9.62 -33.26 11.12
N THR A 474 -9.14 -32.91 9.92
CA THR A 474 -7.82 -33.34 9.44
C THR A 474 -6.67 -32.45 9.90
N THR A 475 -6.90 -31.23 10.42
CA THR A 475 -5.83 -30.39 11.01
C THR A 475 -6.34 -29.39 12.05
N VAL A 476 -6.93 -29.88 13.15
CA VAL A 476 -7.30 -29.01 14.28
C VAL A 476 -6.11 -28.83 15.23
N LEU A 477 -5.31 -27.78 15.05
CA LEU A 477 -4.21 -27.41 15.95
C LEU A 477 -4.75 -26.92 17.30
N PRO A 478 -4.33 -27.48 18.44
CA PRO A 478 -4.83 -27.07 19.76
C PRO A 478 -4.53 -25.58 20.02
N PRO A 479 -5.32 -24.88 20.85
CA PRO A 479 -5.11 -23.46 21.16
C PRO A 479 -3.79 -23.15 21.90
N PHE A 480 -3.03 -24.18 22.29
CA PHE A 480 -1.68 -24.09 22.84
C PHE A 480 -0.71 -24.93 22.02
N ASP A 481 0.12 -24.27 21.22
CA ASP A 481 1.27 -24.90 20.57
C ASP A 481 2.50 -24.85 21.48
N PHE A 482 3.13 -26.01 21.68
CA PHE A 482 4.37 -26.14 22.44
C PHE A 482 5.57 -26.21 21.49
N SER A 483 6.67 -25.58 21.90
CA SER A 483 7.92 -25.53 21.12
C SER A 483 8.42 -26.93 20.74
N THR A 484 8.65 -27.17 19.45
CA THR A 484 9.29 -28.39 18.94
C THR A 484 10.81 -28.36 19.10
N VAL A 485 11.40 -27.17 19.25
CA VAL A 485 12.85 -26.97 19.48
C VAL A 485 13.23 -27.25 20.94
N SER A 486 12.30 -27.02 21.86
CA SER A 486 12.45 -27.23 23.30
C SER A 486 11.21 -27.90 23.90
N PRO A 487 10.90 -29.15 23.52
CA PRO A 487 9.63 -29.78 23.87
C PRO A 487 9.54 -30.09 25.37
N PRO A 488 8.41 -29.75 26.02
CA PRO A 488 8.18 -30.12 27.42
C PRO A 488 8.18 -31.64 27.61
N SER A 489 8.52 -32.07 28.82
CA SER A 489 8.41 -33.48 29.24
C SER A 489 7.20 -33.66 30.13
N ILE A 490 6.39 -34.68 29.85
CA ILE A 490 5.33 -35.15 30.74
C ILE A 490 5.97 -36.09 31.76
N VAL A 491 5.64 -35.90 33.04
CA VAL A 491 6.04 -36.78 34.14
C VAL A 491 4.79 -37.25 34.87
N THR A 492 4.61 -38.56 34.98
CA THR A 492 3.47 -39.19 35.66
C THR A 492 3.97 -40.26 36.62
N GLU A 493 3.27 -40.46 37.73
CA GLU A 493 3.40 -41.67 38.54
C GLU A 493 2.40 -42.68 37.95
N GLY A 494 2.86 -43.56 37.07
CA GLY A 494 2.01 -44.61 36.52
C GLY A 494 1.48 -45.53 37.63
N SER A 495 0.51 -46.38 37.32
CA SER A 495 -0.08 -47.36 38.26
C SER A 495 0.93 -48.37 38.85
N CYS A 496 2.16 -48.39 38.33
CA CYS A 496 3.27 -49.22 38.76
C CYS A 496 4.20 -48.55 39.81
N GLY A 497 3.93 -47.30 40.24
CA GLY A 497 4.72 -46.61 41.27
C GLY A 497 6.13 -46.17 40.86
N VAL A 498 6.48 -46.27 39.57
CA VAL A 498 7.74 -45.78 39.01
C VAL A 498 7.47 -44.49 38.24
N PRO A 499 8.29 -43.43 38.40
CA PRO A 499 8.13 -42.19 37.63
C PRO A 499 8.30 -42.45 36.13
N TRP A 500 7.24 -42.25 35.37
CA TRP A 500 7.24 -42.30 33.91
C TRP A 500 7.49 -40.90 33.37
N ARG A 501 8.45 -40.75 32.45
CA ARG A 501 8.82 -39.45 31.85
C ARG A 501 9.09 -39.60 30.36
N LYS A 502 8.38 -38.83 29.54
CA LYS A 502 8.64 -38.71 28.09
C LYS A 502 8.51 -37.27 27.61
N LYS A 503 9.26 -36.89 26.57
CA LYS A 503 9.00 -35.62 25.86
C LYS A 503 7.72 -35.74 25.06
N ILE A 504 7.01 -34.63 24.87
CA ILE A 504 5.77 -34.62 24.09
C ILE A 504 5.96 -35.10 22.64
N THR A 505 7.16 -34.92 22.08
CA THR A 505 7.55 -35.39 20.73
C THR A 505 7.81 -36.89 20.67
N ASP A 506 8.03 -37.53 21.81
CA ASP A 506 8.42 -38.94 21.91
C ASP A 506 7.20 -39.85 22.17
N LEU A 507 5.98 -39.27 22.15
CA LEU A 507 4.72 -39.97 22.35
C LEU A 507 4.26 -40.60 21.03
N VAL A 508 4.19 -41.93 21.00
CA VAL A 508 3.99 -42.70 19.74
C VAL A 508 2.52 -43.08 19.51
N GLY A 509 1.63 -42.71 20.44
CA GLY A 509 0.19 -42.97 20.33
C GLY A 509 -0.23 -44.34 20.85
N THR A 510 0.70 -45.10 21.44
CA THR A 510 0.46 -46.45 22.02
C THR A 510 0.35 -46.44 23.53
N GLU A 511 0.68 -45.31 24.16
CA GLU A 511 0.58 -45.11 25.60
C GLU A 511 -0.87 -45.29 26.08
N ASP A 512 -1.06 -46.13 27.10
CA ASP A 512 -2.35 -46.50 27.68
C ASP A 512 -2.50 -46.01 29.14
N GLU A 513 -3.52 -46.47 29.86
CA GLU A 513 -3.81 -46.10 31.26
C GLU A 513 -2.68 -46.48 32.25
N LYS A 514 -1.69 -47.26 31.83
CA LYS A 514 -0.51 -47.59 32.65
C LYS A 514 0.57 -46.51 32.55
N ASP A 515 0.63 -45.81 31.42
CA ASP A 515 1.61 -44.75 31.14
C ASP A 515 1.06 -43.36 31.49
N LEU A 516 -0.19 -43.09 31.13
CA LEU A 516 -0.88 -41.81 31.37
C LEU A 516 -2.10 -42.04 32.27
N PRO A 517 -2.37 -41.15 33.25
CA PRO A 517 -3.58 -41.23 34.05
C PRO A 517 -4.84 -41.26 33.17
N TRP A 518 -5.80 -42.13 33.50
CA TRP A 518 -7.05 -42.28 32.74
C TRP A 518 -7.78 -40.95 32.52
N TRP A 519 -7.82 -40.09 33.54
CA TRP A 519 -8.47 -38.79 33.44
C TRP A 519 -7.80 -37.85 32.42
N CYS A 520 -6.48 -37.97 32.20
CA CYS A 520 -5.77 -37.21 31.16
C CYS A 520 -6.20 -37.68 29.77
N ILE A 521 -6.30 -39.01 29.59
CA ILE A 521 -6.72 -39.64 28.35
C ILE A 521 -8.18 -39.28 28.04
N ASP A 522 -9.07 -39.39 29.03
CA ASP A 522 -10.51 -39.07 28.90
C ASP A 522 -10.73 -37.57 28.62
N CYS A 523 -9.93 -36.70 29.24
CA CYS A 523 -9.96 -35.26 28.98
C CYS A 523 -9.59 -34.92 27.53
N VAL A 524 -8.57 -35.58 26.97
CA VAL A 524 -8.12 -35.32 25.59
C VAL A 524 -9.05 -35.96 24.55
N LEU A 525 -9.51 -37.19 24.78
CA LEU A 525 -10.37 -37.91 23.83
C LEU A 525 -11.83 -37.46 23.87
N ASN A 526 -12.39 -37.32 25.08
CA ASN A 526 -13.82 -37.11 25.28
C ASN A 526 -14.17 -35.72 25.85
N GLY A 527 -13.16 -34.89 26.14
CA GLY A 527 -13.35 -33.55 26.67
C GLY A 527 -13.86 -33.51 28.12
N ARG A 528 -13.76 -34.62 28.86
CA ARG A 528 -14.29 -34.75 30.23
C ARG A 528 -13.16 -34.66 31.25
N LEU A 529 -13.28 -33.71 32.18
CA LEU A 529 -12.42 -33.63 33.36
C LEU A 529 -13.11 -34.31 34.55
N PRO A 530 -12.35 -34.94 35.46
CA PRO A 530 -12.91 -35.57 36.64
C PRO A 530 -13.63 -34.52 37.53
N PRO A 531 -14.75 -34.88 38.18
CA PRO A 531 -15.48 -33.98 39.07
C PRO A 531 -14.57 -33.49 40.21
N ARG A 532 -14.73 -32.23 40.62
CA ARG A 532 -13.94 -31.62 41.72
C ARG A 532 -14.12 -32.29 43.09
N ASP A 533 -15.09 -33.20 43.23
CA ASP A 533 -15.51 -33.77 44.52
C ASP A 533 -14.65 -34.96 45.01
N HIS A 534 -13.54 -35.26 44.34
CA HIS A 534 -12.58 -36.30 44.76
C HIS A 534 -11.16 -35.77 44.98
N ILE A 535 -11.05 -34.60 45.62
CA ILE A 535 -9.79 -34.20 46.26
C ILE A 535 -9.96 -34.39 47.77
N LYS A 536 -9.51 -35.55 48.26
CA LYS A 536 -9.14 -35.77 49.67
C LYS A 536 -7.74 -36.31 49.72
#